data_AF-A0A2D5QGI7-F1
#
_entry.id   AF-A0A2D5QGI7-F1
#
_cell.length_a   1.000
_cell.length_b   1.000
_cell.length_c   1.000
_cell.angle_alpha   90.00
_cell.angle_beta   90.00
_cell.angle_gamma   90.00
#
_symmetry.space_group_name_H-M   'P 1'
#
loop_
_entity.id
_entity.type
_entity.pdbx_description
1 polymer ?
#
loop_
_entity_poly.entity_id
_entity_poly.type
_entity_poly.pdbx_seq_one_letter_code
_entity_poly.pdbx_strand_id
1 'polypeptide(L)' 'VKEINLTIHTLLAADEVFICNSINGIIPVVSVENLCVFPRGKETQKINNKLCEKFICYR' A
#
# COMPACT_ATOMS: atom_id res chain seq x y z
N VAL A 1 4.78 -10.52 8.07
CA VAL A 1 4.05 -9.30 8.50
C VAL A 1 4.27 -9.16 9.99
N LYS A 2 4.58 -7.96 10.49
CA LYS A 2 4.69 -7.65 11.93
C LYS A 2 3.78 -6.47 12.21
N GLU A 3 3.01 -6.54 13.30
CA GLU A 3 2.25 -5.41 13.80
C GLU A 3 3.15 -4.60 14.74
N ILE A 4 3.31 -3.32 14.45
CA ILE A 4 4.16 -2.40 15.20
C ILE A 4 3.50 -1.02 15.27
N ASN A 5 3.80 -0.27 16.33
CA ASN A 5 3.41 1.13 16.41
C ASN A 5 4.34 1.96 15.52
N LEU A 6 3.77 2.66 14.53
CA LEU A 6 4.50 3.54 13.62
C LEU A 6 4.25 5.00 13.99
N THR A 7 5.28 5.83 13.84
CA THR A 7 5.13 7.29 13.93
C THR A 7 4.84 7.87 12.55
N ILE A 8 4.36 9.12 12.51
CA ILE A 8 4.16 9.83 11.23
C ILE A 8 5.46 9.96 10.44
N HIS A 9 6.60 10.19 11.09
CA HIS A 9 7.90 10.28 10.43
C HIS A 9 8.29 8.96 9.76
N THR A 10 7.97 7.83 10.40
CA THR A 10 8.20 6.51 9.83
C THR A 10 7.31 6.25 8.62
N LEU A 11 6.06 6.71 8.65
CA LEU A 11 5.15 6.61 7.50
C LEU A 11 5.68 7.42 6.31
N LEU A 12 6.09 8.68 6.54
CA LEU A 12 6.57 9.58 5.49
C LEU A 12 7.91 9.13 4.89
N ALA A 13 8.71 8.35 5.63
CA ALA A 13 9.99 7.81 5.19
C ALA A 13 9.90 6.39 4.59
N ALA A 14 8.70 5.81 4.48
CA ALA A 14 8.52 4.47 3.95
C ALA A 14 8.81 4.41 2.43
N ASP A 15 9.39 3.30 1.98
CA ASP A 15 9.66 3.07 0.54
C ASP A 15 8.36 2.95 -0.27
N GLU A 16 7.35 2.28 0.30
CA GLU A 16 6.04 2.07 -0.32
C GLU A 16 4.94 2.12 0.75
N VAL A 17 3.78 2.66 0.38
CA VAL A 17 2.59 2.70 1.25
C VAL A 17 1.36 2.30 0.43
N PHE A 18 0.48 1.50 1.02
CA PHE A 18 -0.82 1.18 0.45
C PHE A 18 -1.90 1.21 1.53
N ILE A 19 -3.13 1.47 1.11
CA ILE A 19 -4.32 1.25 1.92
C ILE A 19 -5.03 -0.01 1.45
N CYS A 20 -5.71 -0.69 2.37
CA CYS A 20 -6.48 -1.87 2.02
C CYS A 20 -7.81 -1.93 2.74
N ASN A 21 -8.83 -2.40 2.04
CA ASN A 21 -10.12 -2.76 2.64
C ASN A 21 -10.79 -3.88 1.83
N SER A 22 -11.88 -4.43 2.37
CA SER A 22 -12.59 -5.55 1.75
C SER A 22 -13.38 -5.19 0.49
N ILE A 23 -13.53 -3.91 0.15
CA ILE A 23 -14.29 -3.46 -1.02
C ILE A 23 -13.35 -3.24 -2.21
N ASN A 24 -12.24 -2.53 -1.99
CA ASN A 24 -11.33 -2.08 -3.03
C ASN A 24 -10.04 -2.91 -3.12
N GLY A 25 -9.80 -3.84 -2.19
CA GLY A 25 -8.56 -4.62 -2.18
C GLY A 25 -7.37 -3.76 -1.75
N ILE A 26 -6.31 -3.71 -2.57
CA ILE A 26 -5.09 -2.93 -2.31
C ILE A 26 -5.09 -1.68 -3.20
N ILE A 27 -4.94 -0.50 -2.59
CA ILE A 27 -4.79 0.76 -3.30
C ILE A 27 -3.43 1.36 -2.94
N PRO A 28 -2.51 1.57 -3.91
CA PRO A 28 -1.24 2.22 -3.64
C PRO A 28 -1.44 3.69 -3.29
N VAL A 29 -0.79 4.17 -2.23
CA VAL A 29 -0.72 5.59 -1.89
C VAL A 29 0.40 6.22 -2.71
N VAL A 30 0.09 7.30 -3.43
CA VAL A 30 1.06 8.00 -4.30
C VAL A 30 1.65 9.25 -3.65
N SER A 31 0.91 9.89 -2.74
CA SER A 31 1.38 11.07 -2.01
C SER A 31 0.58 11.26 -0.73
N VAL A 32 1.17 12.00 0.21
CA VAL A 32 0.49 12.53 1.39
C VAL A 32 0.60 14.04 1.32
N GLU A 33 -0.47 14.69 0.85
CA GLU A 33 -0.57 16.14 0.66
C GLU A 33 0.70 16.71 -0.01
N ASN A 34 1.33 17.70 0.64
CA ASN A 34 2.59 18.32 0.23
C ASN A 34 3.80 17.79 1.03
N LEU A 35 3.63 16.70 1.80
CA LEU A 35 4.64 16.19 2.72
C LEU A 35 5.58 15.19 2.04
N CYS A 36 5.04 14.28 1.22
CA CYS A 36 5.84 13.30 0.50
C CYS A 36 5.12 12.71 -0.73
N VAL A 37 5.91 12.10 -1.60
CA VAL A 37 5.46 11.31 -2.75
C VAL A 37 6.08 9.92 -2.63
N PHE A 38 5.27 8.88 -2.79
CA PHE A 38 5.74 7.50 -2.79
C PHE A 38 5.89 7.00 -4.22
N PRO A 39 6.96 6.27 -4.54
CA PRO A 39 7.08 5.60 -5.82
C PRO A 39 5.97 4.55 -5.96
N ARG A 40 5.54 4.28 -7.21
CA ARG A 40 4.75 3.07 -7.50
C ARG A 40 5.64 1.86 -7.30
N GLY A 41 5.56 1.31 -6.10
CA GLY A 41 6.48 0.31 -5.64
C GLY A 41 6.14 -1.13 -6.07
N LYS A 42 7.18 -1.95 -6.20
CA LYS A 42 7.11 -3.32 -6.72
C LYS A 42 6.45 -4.26 -5.73
N GLU A 43 6.62 -4.03 -4.43
CA GLU A 43 6.06 -4.93 -3.41
C GLU A 43 4.54 -4.75 -3.29
N THR A 44 4.04 -3.51 -3.36
CA THR A 44 2.61 -3.20 -3.37
C THR A 44 1.93 -3.84 -4.58
N GLN A 45 2.53 -3.73 -5.77
CA GLN A 45 2.01 -4.36 -6.98
C GLN A 45 1.97 -5.89 -6.87
N LYS A 46 3.03 -6.49 -6.33
CA LYS A 46 3.12 -7.93 -6.12
C LYS A 46 2.07 -8.44 -5.13
N ILE A 47 1.78 -7.69 -4.06
CA ILE A 47 0.70 -8.03 -3.12
C ILE A 47 -0.66 -7.93 -3.81
N ASN A 48 -0.90 -6.85 -4.59
CA ASN A 48 -2.15 -6.69 -5.33
C ASN A 48 -2.37 -7.82 -6.34
N ASN A 49 -1.35 -8.18 -7.13
CA ASN A 49 -1.45 -9.28 -8.10
C ASN A 49 -1.83 -10.60 -7.42
N LYS A 50 -1.21 -10.92 -6.27
CA LYS A 50 -1.57 -12.12 -5.49
C LYS A 50 -3.01 -12.09 -4.96
N LEU A 51 -3.51 -10.90 -4.59
CA LEU A 51 -4.90 -10.73 -4.18
C LEU A 51 -5.84 -11.01 -5.37
N CYS A 52 -5.59 -10.40 -6.53
CA CYS A 52 -6.36 -10.55 -7.77
C CYS A 52 -6.30 -11.98 -8.35
N GLU A 53 -5.19 -12.69 -8.14
CA GLU A 53 -5.06 -14.10 -8.50
C GLU A 53 -6.00 -14.98 -7.67
N LYS A 54 -6.08 -14.71 -6.36
CA LYS A 54 -6.87 -15.52 -5.41
C LYS A 54 -8.35 -15.15 -5.40
N PHE A 55 -8.68 -13.89 -5.66
CA PHE A 55 -10.04 -13.37 -5.58
C PHE A 55 -10.33 -12.52 -6.83
N ILE A 56 -11.18 -13.07 -7.71
CA ILE A 56 -11.52 -12.47 -9.01
C ILE A 56 -12.20 -11.08 -8.85
N CYS A 57 -12.88 -10.83 -7.74
CA CYS A 57 -13.60 -9.57 -7.50
C CYS A 57 -12.70 -8.33 -7.35
N TYR A 58 -11.38 -8.50 -7.23
CA TYR A 58 -10.42 -7.39 -7.13
C TYR A 58 -9.59 -7.17 -8.40
N ARG A 59 -9.92 -7.83 -9.52
CA ARG A 59 -9.25 -7.62 -10.82
C ARG A 59 -9.70 -6.37 -11.53
#